data_AF-C6X5A0-F1
#
_entry.id   AF-C6X5A0-F1
#
_cell.length_a   1.000
_cell.length_b   1.000
_cell.length_c   1.000
_cell.angle_alpha   90.00
_cell.angle_beta   90.00
_cell.angle_gamma   90.00
#
_symmetry.space_group_name_H-M   'P 1'
#
loop_
_entity.id
_entity.type
_entity.pdbx_description
1 polymer ?
#
loop_
_entity_poly.entity_id
_entity_poly.type
_entity_poly.pdbx_seq_one_letter_code
_entity_poly.pdbx_strand_id
1 'polypeptide(L)'
;MIGMNNFGSKPGDFVAGARQQKCPSVRCNFLHLICPTNYTIEMKFKLLLLLSLLFTLFISCNRDDTSSDIENSIELSISTFTATSVTLNYSIKNISGDKYLIYSKSESFDILNYEQKILLNNSNNIQINDLTPNTKYFFKIAYSENNSFTYSNVVSAITKEVSFLKILDKDIGLIPDSGSFIYLMDSELDESKSFLFLLTRQIKQYGDVKKITLHKVDLNGNLIWSKLIQDSPSPYTYEIQLLSDGNIAVLTGKSNQKSTIVTKLNPINGSIIWQKEYPVIDLNGMQGNFMLAYRYQNNLMKILTSGGAELEELWLNNDGAVISHKTIKANNIVINKATYSEDGDLLDIFKGDKIPSDGSATFDGLIQKFSITDGIATKLWSRYYGDDGGDDLFENYVLKNNNIYIQGYYGGTSGFDDPKKWILKLDMNGEILWQNKQSSRKDFIYQGTDIKVNENNELFCLTHEIYYPNYNAYDYTTLTKFDSNGNLIWMWKSAEDFNTERFSSNKVFETNINEFIITGKKSGGVGSIWIKKIKVNE
;
A
#
# COMPACT_ATOMS: atom_id res chain seq x y z
N MET A 1 -44.43 24.28 -34.26
CA MET A 1 -45.00 24.06 -35.61
C MET A 1 -43.80 23.82 -36.52
N ILE A 2 -43.74 22.67 -37.22
CA ILE A 2 -42.59 22.20 -38.04
C ILE A 2 -41.31 21.91 -37.21
N GLY A 3 -40.66 20.74 -37.22
CA GLY A 3 -41.06 19.41 -37.72
C GLY A 3 -39.97 18.70 -38.55
N MET A 4 -39.69 17.43 -38.21
CA MET A 4 -39.00 16.39 -39.04
C MET A 4 -37.50 16.60 -39.35
N ASN A 5 -36.67 15.59 -39.65
CA ASN A 5 -36.64 14.12 -39.45
C ASN A 5 -35.15 13.69 -39.57
N ASN A 6 -34.55 12.84 -38.73
CA ASN A 6 -34.56 11.36 -38.70
C ASN A 6 -33.71 10.64 -39.81
N PHE A 7 -33.16 9.47 -39.43
CA PHE A 7 -32.26 8.55 -40.19
C PHE A 7 -30.78 8.99 -40.36
N GLY A 8 -29.73 8.18 -40.12
CA GLY A 8 -29.62 6.87 -39.44
C GLY A 8 -29.15 5.70 -40.31
N SER A 9 -27.84 5.34 -40.26
CA SER A 9 -27.30 3.98 -40.48
C SER A 9 -25.76 3.90 -40.28
N LYS A 10 -25.29 2.74 -39.79
CA LYS A 10 -23.92 2.18 -39.96
C LYS A 10 -23.99 1.09 -41.08
N PRO A 11 -22.94 0.29 -41.43
CA PRO A 11 -21.49 0.30 -41.15
C PRO A 11 -20.62 0.21 -42.45
N GLY A 12 -19.29 0.01 -42.36
CA GLY A 12 -18.50 -0.53 -43.49
C GLY A 12 -17.01 -0.15 -43.59
N ASP A 13 -16.15 -0.92 -42.93
CA ASP A 13 -14.84 -1.47 -43.36
C ASP A 13 -13.82 -0.72 -44.25
N PHE A 14 -12.56 -0.81 -43.77
CA PHE A 14 -11.26 -0.96 -44.47
C PHE A 14 -10.90 -0.11 -45.71
N VAL A 15 -9.75 0.58 -45.63
CA VAL A 15 -8.46 0.16 -46.27
C VAL A 15 -7.36 1.20 -45.96
N ALA A 16 -6.12 0.73 -45.80
CA ALA A 16 -4.94 1.58 -45.57
C ALA A 16 -4.44 2.27 -46.84
N GLY A 17 -3.87 3.47 -46.72
CA GLY A 17 -3.32 4.21 -47.87
C GLY A 17 -2.46 5.41 -47.48
N ALA A 18 -1.19 5.19 -47.16
CA ALA A 18 -0.24 6.28 -46.94
C ALA A 18 0.13 6.96 -48.27
N ARG A 19 0.11 8.30 -48.33
CA ARG A 19 1.04 9.08 -49.15
C ARG A 19 1.18 10.54 -48.72
N GLN A 20 2.38 11.05 -48.91
CA GLN A 20 2.84 12.40 -48.59
C GLN A 20 2.07 13.47 -49.38
N GLN A 21 1.97 14.68 -48.82
CA GLN A 21 1.93 15.90 -49.62
C GLN A 21 2.80 17.01 -49.03
N LYS A 22 3.39 17.82 -49.91
CA LYS A 22 4.41 18.83 -49.60
C LYS A 22 3.78 20.17 -49.19
N CYS A 23 4.59 21.00 -48.53
CA CYS A 23 4.35 22.41 -48.26
C CYS A 23 3.99 23.23 -49.53
N PRO A 24 3.52 24.48 -49.38
CA PRO A 24 4.51 25.56 -49.40
C PRO A 24 4.32 26.71 -48.38
N SER A 25 5.47 27.33 -48.13
CA SER A 25 5.77 28.55 -47.38
C SER A 25 4.97 29.82 -47.69
N VAL A 26 4.93 30.74 -46.71
CA VAL A 26 5.00 32.20 -46.95
C VAL A 26 6.08 32.81 -46.04
N ARG A 27 6.83 33.81 -46.54
CA ARG A 27 7.91 34.54 -45.85
C ARG A 27 7.49 35.97 -45.47
N CYS A 28 8.11 36.53 -44.44
CA CYS A 28 8.81 37.84 -44.41
C CYS A 28 9.52 37.97 -43.03
N ASN A 29 10.84 38.24 -42.88
CA ASN A 29 11.66 39.39 -43.30
C ASN A 29 11.12 40.73 -42.71
N PHE A 30 11.87 41.63 -42.07
CA PHE A 30 13.33 41.84 -41.82
C PHE A 30 13.52 42.53 -40.41
N LEU A 31 14.65 43.07 -39.90
CA LEU A 31 16.02 43.40 -40.39
C LEU A 31 17.01 43.53 -39.18
N HIS A 32 18.31 43.20 -39.35
CA HIS A 32 19.57 43.79 -38.80
C HIS A 32 19.70 44.50 -37.40
N LEU A 33 20.89 44.76 -36.80
CA LEU A 33 22.31 44.75 -37.23
C LEU A 33 23.20 44.59 -35.95
N ILE A 34 24.21 43.71 -35.88
CA ILE A 34 25.68 44.01 -35.86
C ILE A 34 26.48 42.72 -35.54
N CYS A 35 27.75 42.68 -35.98
CA CYS A 35 28.85 41.74 -35.64
C CYS A 35 30.18 42.57 -35.87
N PRO A 36 31.44 42.06 -35.82
CA PRO A 36 32.01 40.78 -35.34
C PRO A 36 33.32 40.95 -34.51
N THR A 37 34.05 39.85 -34.26
CA THR A 37 35.54 39.79 -34.43
C THR A 37 36.04 38.35 -34.64
N ASN A 38 37.21 38.21 -35.28
CA ASN A 38 37.78 36.99 -35.86
C ASN A 38 38.55 36.12 -34.83
N TYR A 39 38.65 34.78 -34.90
CA TYR A 39 39.19 33.83 -35.90
C TYR A 39 40.74 33.68 -35.96
N THR A 40 41.20 32.43 -36.17
CA THR A 40 42.56 31.82 -36.13
C THR A 40 42.90 31.15 -34.77
N ILE A 41 43.51 29.95 -34.67
CA ILE A 41 44.48 29.23 -35.53
C ILE A 41 44.12 27.72 -35.70
N GLU A 42 44.67 27.09 -36.75
CA GLU A 42 44.47 25.70 -37.17
C GLU A 42 45.16 24.58 -36.33
N MET A 43 44.84 23.33 -36.69
CA MET A 43 45.68 22.11 -36.55
C MET A 43 46.22 21.74 -35.17
N LYS A 44 45.47 20.87 -34.47
CA LYS A 44 45.98 19.63 -33.82
C LYS A 44 44.81 18.84 -33.19
N PHE A 45 44.16 17.96 -33.95
CA PHE A 45 43.41 16.80 -33.40
C PHE A 45 42.99 15.79 -34.50
N LYS A 46 43.95 15.39 -35.35
CA LYS A 46 43.82 14.21 -36.24
C LYS A 46 44.58 12.99 -35.71
N LEU A 47 44.87 12.97 -34.40
CA LEU A 47 45.74 11.99 -33.73
C LEU A 47 45.15 11.41 -32.43
N LEU A 48 43.83 11.44 -32.26
CA LEU A 48 43.17 10.78 -31.11
C LEU A 48 42.10 9.74 -31.52
N LEU A 49 41.71 9.69 -32.79
CA LEU A 49 40.78 8.69 -33.32
C LEU A 49 41.45 7.37 -33.77
N LEU A 50 42.74 7.19 -33.46
CA LEU A 50 43.54 6.01 -33.83
C LEU A 50 44.13 5.27 -32.61
N LEU A 51 43.74 5.65 -31.39
CA LEU A 51 44.22 5.02 -30.14
C LEU A 51 43.19 4.10 -29.46
N SER A 52 42.03 3.87 -30.08
CA SER A 52 40.96 3.00 -29.55
C SER A 52 40.92 1.59 -30.16
N LEU A 53 41.94 1.18 -30.94
CA LEU A 53 41.93 -0.08 -31.70
C LEU A 53 43.13 -1.02 -31.46
N LEU A 54 44.04 -0.71 -30.54
CA LEU A 54 45.13 -1.60 -30.14
C LEU A 54 45.36 -1.58 -28.62
N PHE A 55 44.46 -2.22 -27.86
CA PHE A 55 44.81 -2.85 -26.58
C PHE A 55 43.93 -4.07 -26.27
N THR A 56 43.66 -4.87 -27.30
CA THR A 56 43.08 -6.22 -27.16
C THR A 56 44.16 -7.26 -27.40
N LEU A 57 44.87 -7.68 -26.35
CA LEU A 57 45.28 -9.08 -26.08
C LEU A 57 46.06 -9.19 -24.74
N PHE A 58 45.56 -10.03 -23.84
CA PHE A 58 46.20 -10.62 -22.65
C PHE A 58 46.75 -9.74 -21.50
N ILE A 59 46.00 -9.75 -20.39
CA ILE A 59 46.36 -10.22 -19.01
C ILE A 59 45.01 -10.16 -18.24
N SER A 60 44.26 -11.26 -18.20
CA SER A 60 44.25 -12.36 -17.20
C SER A 60 43.24 -12.12 -16.06
N CYS A 61 42.41 -13.13 -15.79
CA CYS A 61 41.67 -13.39 -14.55
C CYS A 61 41.35 -12.19 -13.64
N ASN A 62 40.18 -11.59 -13.84
CA ASN A 62 39.03 -11.88 -12.98
C ASN A 62 37.78 -11.29 -13.65
N ARG A 63 37.04 -12.14 -14.36
CA ARG A 63 35.59 -12.03 -14.26
C ARG A 63 35.27 -12.60 -12.89
N ASP A 64 34.92 -11.72 -11.96
CA ASP A 64 33.82 -12.07 -11.08
C ASP A 64 32.60 -12.20 -12.00
N ASP A 65 32.42 -13.40 -12.56
CA ASP A 65 31.09 -13.82 -12.96
C ASP A 65 30.28 -13.67 -11.67
N THR A 66 29.38 -12.70 -11.62
CA THR A 66 28.32 -12.70 -10.62
C THR A 66 27.60 -14.01 -10.82
N SER A 67 27.90 -15.00 -9.98
CA SER A 67 27.01 -16.12 -9.82
C SER A 67 25.67 -15.49 -9.46
N SER A 68 24.69 -15.70 -10.34
CA SER A 68 23.35 -15.89 -9.84
C SER A 68 23.45 -17.15 -8.97
N ASP A 69 23.78 -16.95 -7.69
CA ASP A 69 23.74 -18.02 -6.71
C ASP A 69 22.34 -18.62 -6.82
N ILE A 70 22.31 -19.86 -7.31
CA ILE A 70 21.08 -20.55 -7.67
C ILE A 70 20.39 -20.90 -6.34
N GLU A 71 19.66 -19.93 -5.79
CA GLU A 71 19.21 -20.01 -4.41
C GLU A 71 18.12 -21.08 -4.29
N ASN A 72 18.44 -22.11 -3.50
CA ASN A 72 17.54 -23.21 -3.19
C ASN A 72 16.54 -22.74 -2.14
N SER A 73 15.35 -22.34 -2.58
CA SER A 73 14.27 -21.87 -1.70
C SER A 73 13.10 -22.85 -1.68
N ILE A 74 12.57 -23.08 -0.47
CA ILE A 74 11.35 -23.85 -0.20
C ILE A 74 10.44 -22.98 0.67
N GLU A 75 9.41 -22.40 0.07
CA GLU A 75 8.38 -21.65 0.78
C GLU A 75 7.09 -22.46 0.87
N LEU A 76 6.40 -22.36 2.01
CA LEU A 76 5.10 -22.98 2.27
C LEU A 76 4.14 -21.94 2.86
N SER A 77 2.91 -21.87 2.35
CA SER A 77 1.84 -21.04 2.90
C SER A 77 0.47 -21.71 2.83
N ILE A 78 -0.46 -21.27 3.68
CA ILE A 78 -1.85 -21.72 3.71
C ILE A 78 -2.67 -20.77 2.84
N SER A 79 -3.44 -21.29 1.87
CA SER A 79 -4.45 -20.48 1.17
C SER A 79 -5.78 -20.47 1.92
N THR A 80 -6.25 -21.66 2.28
CA THR A 80 -7.58 -21.88 2.87
C THR A 80 -7.56 -23.10 3.77
N PHE A 81 -8.55 -23.19 4.65
CA PHE A 81 -8.81 -24.36 5.49
C PHE A 81 -10.32 -24.43 5.77
N THR A 82 -10.76 -25.55 6.30
CA THR A 82 -12.13 -25.81 6.77
C THR A 82 -12.06 -26.57 8.11
N ALA A 83 -13.18 -27.04 8.63
CA ALA A 83 -13.19 -27.95 9.78
C ALA A 83 -12.48 -29.29 9.53
N THR A 84 -12.30 -29.72 8.27
CA THR A 84 -11.73 -31.05 7.94
C THR A 84 -10.64 -31.02 6.88
N SER A 85 -10.28 -29.85 6.36
CA SER A 85 -9.24 -29.72 5.33
C SER A 85 -8.35 -28.50 5.49
N VAL A 86 -7.14 -28.58 4.95
CA VAL A 86 -6.19 -27.46 4.81
C VAL A 86 -5.61 -27.51 3.41
N THR A 87 -5.69 -26.40 2.68
CA THR A 87 -5.05 -26.23 1.38
C THR A 87 -3.79 -25.39 1.53
N LEU A 88 -2.68 -25.98 1.11
CA LEU A 88 -1.34 -25.43 1.16
C LEU A 88 -0.84 -25.13 -0.24
N ASN A 89 0.01 -24.12 -0.35
CA ASN A 89 0.69 -23.75 -1.58
C ASN A 89 2.17 -23.66 -1.28
N TYR A 90 2.99 -24.00 -2.26
CA TYR A 90 4.42 -24.04 -2.08
C TYR A 90 5.18 -23.60 -3.32
N SER A 91 6.31 -22.95 -3.07
CA SER A 91 7.29 -22.56 -4.09
C SER A 91 8.57 -23.34 -3.80
N ILE A 92 9.10 -24.03 -4.82
CA ILE A 92 10.30 -24.87 -4.69
C ILE A 92 11.20 -24.56 -5.89
N LYS A 93 12.16 -23.64 -5.72
CA LYS A 93 13.12 -23.27 -6.77
C LYS A 93 14.34 -24.21 -6.71
N ASN A 94 14.85 -24.61 -7.88
CA ASN A 94 16.18 -25.23 -8.09
C ASN A 94 16.48 -26.59 -7.40
N ILE A 95 15.50 -27.18 -6.74
CA ILE A 95 15.67 -28.41 -5.94
C ILE A 95 15.26 -29.66 -6.74
N SER A 96 16.18 -30.63 -6.85
CA SER A 96 15.99 -31.88 -7.61
C SER A 96 15.93 -33.12 -6.69
N GLY A 97 14.89 -33.93 -6.82
CA GLY A 97 14.66 -35.11 -5.96
C GLY A 97 13.30 -35.09 -5.27
N ASP A 98 13.06 -36.10 -4.43
CA ASP A 98 11.79 -36.27 -3.73
C ASP A 98 11.54 -35.14 -2.73
N LYS A 99 10.32 -34.61 -2.77
CA LYS A 99 9.83 -33.53 -1.90
C LYS A 99 8.66 -34.08 -1.11
N TYR A 100 8.67 -33.92 0.20
CA TYR A 100 7.66 -34.48 1.07
C TYR A 100 6.98 -33.38 1.88
N LEU A 101 5.67 -33.22 1.73
CA LEU A 101 4.91 -32.54 2.77
C LEU A 101 4.80 -33.50 3.95
N ILE A 102 5.20 -33.02 5.12
CA ILE A 102 4.99 -33.69 6.40
C ILE A 102 4.14 -32.80 7.29
N TYR A 103 3.34 -33.42 8.15
CA TYR A 103 2.54 -32.70 9.14
C TYR A 103 2.35 -33.48 10.44
N SER A 104 2.04 -32.75 11.50
CA SER A 104 1.83 -33.24 12.87
C SER A 104 1.01 -32.25 13.69
N LYS A 105 0.44 -32.69 14.81
CA LYS A 105 -0.14 -31.82 15.86
C LYS A 105 0.94 -31.26 16.80
N SER A 106 2.18 -31.76 16.70
CA SER A 106 3.37 -31.19 17.32
C SER A 106 4.09 -30.24 16.36
N GLU A 107 4.56 -29.09 16.85
CA GLU A 107 5.43 -28.17 16.11
C GLU A 107 6.86 -28.71 15.95
N SER A 108 7.28 -29.58 16.88
CA SER A 108 8.54 -30.33 16.78
C SER A 108 8.27 -31.67 16.09
N PHE A 109 8.53 -31.71 14.79
CA PHE A 109 8.39 -32.87 13.91
C PHE A 109 9.44 -32.80 12.78
N ASP A 110 9.76 -33.92 12.14
CA ASP A 110 10.75 -33.99 11.04
C ASP A 110 10.43 -35.15 10.07
N ILE A 111 11.33 -35.46 9.12
CA ILE A 111 11.10 -36.52 8.13
C ILE A 111 11.19 -37.95 8.70
N LEU A 112 11.59 -38.11 9.97
CA LEU A 112 11.59 -39.37 10.71
C LEU A 112 10.43 -39.44 11.73
N ASN A 113 10.00 -38.29 12.24
CA ASN A 113 9.02 -38.12 13.29
C ASN A 113 7.87 -37.22 12.80
N TYR A 114 6.89 -37.80 12.11
CA TYR A 114 5.70 -37.11 11.55
C TYR A 114 4.42 -37.91 11.85
N GLU A 115 3.24 -37.28 11.79
CA GLU A 115 1.97 -38.02 11.80
C GLU A 115 1.63 -38.56 10.40
N GLN A 116 1.84 -37.74 9.38
CA GLN A 116 1.62 -38.10 7.98
C GLN A 116 2.70 -37.49 7.08
N LYS A 117 2.99 -38.19 5.98
CA LYS A 117 4.00 -37.84 4.97
C LYS A 117 3.44 -38.10 3.57
N ILE A 118 3.47 -37.10 2.71
CA ILE A 118 2.93 -37.16 1.35
C ILE A 118 4.02 -36.72 0.37
N LEU A 119 4.29 -37.57 -0.63
CA LEU A 119 5.17 -37.21 -1.74
C LEU A 119 4.50 -36.13 -2.60
N LEU A 120 5.19 -35.02 -2.82
CA LEU A 120 4.73 -33.93 -3.64
C LEU A 120 5.08 -34.19 -5.10
N ASN A 121 4.06 -34.28 -5.93
CA ASN A 121 4.19 -34.18 -7.38
C ASN A 121 4.28 -32.69 -7.77
N ASN A 122 4.67 -32.38 -9.01
CA ASN A 122 4.97 -31.02 -9.48
C ASN A 122 3.75 -30.05 -9.61
N SER A 123 2.71 -30.19 -8.80
CA SER A 123 1.75 -29.10 -8.54
C SER A 123 2.40 -28.04 -7.64
N ASN A 124 1.86 -26.81 -7.64
CA ASN A 124 2.28 -25.74 -6.72
C ASN A 124 1.39 -25.66 -5.46
N ASN A 125 0.45 -26.61 -5.32
CA ASN A 125 -0.49 -26.70 -4.22
C ASN A 125 -0.83 -28.15 -3.87
N ILE A 126 -1.38 -28.33 -2.67
CA ILE A 126 -1.87 -29.59 -2.14
C ILE A 126 -2.99 -29.33 -1.13
N GLN A 127 -4.08 -30.11 -1.22
CA GLN A 127 -5.16 -30.09 -0.25
C GLN A 127 -5.10 -31.36 0.61
N ILE A 128 -5.05 -31.17 1.92
CA ILE A 128 -5.13 -32.22 2.93
C ILE A 128 -6.58 -32.29 3.41
N ASN A 129 -7.19 -33.47 3.35
CA ASN A 129 -8.56 -33.73 3.78
C ASN A 129 -8.58 -34.63 5.01
N ASP A 130 -9.78 -34.92 5.52
CA ASP A 130 -10.03 -35.86 6.63
C ASP A 130 -9.28 -35.52 7.93
N LEU A 131 -8.93 -34.24 8.10
CA LEU A 131 -8.33 -33.73 9.32
C LEU A 131 -9.37 -33.64 10.44
N THR A 132 -8.91 -33.81 11.69
CA THR A 132 -9.80 -33.73 12.86
C THR A 132 -10.25 -32.28 13.07
N PRO A 133 -11.55 -31.99 13.25
CA PRO A 133 -12.01 -30.65 13.62
C PRO A 133 -11.45 -30.14 14.95
N ASN A 134 -11.43 -28.81 15.09
CA ASN A 134 -10.90 -28.05 16.22
C ASN A 134 -9.47 -28.44 16.64
N THR A 135 -8.63 -28.82 15.66
CA THR A 135 -7.27 -29.32 15.91
C THR A 135 -6.23 -28.42 15.26
N LYS A 136 -5.17 -28.06 15.99
CA LYS A 136 -4.02 -27.37 15.40
C LYS A 136 -3.11 -28.40 14.72
N TYR A 137 -2.79 -28.15 13.45
CA TYR A 137 -1.83 -28.92 12.66
C TYR A 137 -0.70 -28.00 12.21
N PHE A 138 0.52 -28.52 12.24
CA PHE A 138 1.74 -27.89 11.74
C PHE A 138 2.20 -28.63 10.48
N PHE A 139 2.62 -27.87 9.47
CA PHE A 139 2.97 -28.35 8.15
C PHE A 139 4.35 -27.81 7.76
N LYS A 140 5.18 -28.65 7.16
CA LYS A 140 6.42 -28.22 6.48
C LYS A 140 6.75 -29.15 5.32
N ILE A 141 7.47 -28.64 4.35
CA ILE A 141 8.07 -29.45 3.29
C ILE A 141 9.47 -29.86 3.74
N ALA A 142 9.77 -31.14 3.56
CA ALA A 142 11.08 -31.74 3.74
C ALA A 142 11.64 -32.16 2.37
N TYR A 143 12.87 -31.73 2.10
CA TYR A 143 13.68 -32.16 0.98
C TYR A 143 14.87 -32.97 1.49
N SER A 144 15.31 -33.97 0.73
CA SER A 144 16.39 -34.88 1.06
C SER A 144 17.40 -34.96 -0.08
N GLU A 145 18.64 -34.57 0.18
CA GLU A 145 19.75 -34.67 -0.77
C GLU A 145 21.01 -35.16 -0.07
N ASN A 146 21.68 -36.18 -0.62
CA ASN A 146 22.98 -36.67 -0.11
C ASN A 146 22.99 -36.95 1.42
N ASN A 147 21.88 -37.50 1.96
CA ASN A 147 21.62 -37.72 3.39
C ASN A 147 21.55 -36.45 4.27
N SER A 148 21.47 -35.27 3.68
CA SER A 148 21.10 -34.01 4.36
C SER A 148 19.63 -33.69 4.14
N PHE A 149 19.02 -32.99 5.09
CA PHE A 149 17.62 -32.55 5.01
C PHE A 149 17.49 -31.04 5.08
N THR A 150 16.79 -30.47 4.10
CA THR A 150 16.40 -29.05 4.07
C THR A 150 14.89 -28.96 4.29
N TYR A 151 14.44 -27.99 5.06
CA TYR A 151 13.02 -27.79 5.37
C TYR A 151 12.53 -26.42 4.90
N SER A 152 11.25 -26.32 4.56
CA SER A 152 10.56 -25.03 4.44
C SER A 152 10.41 -24.36 5.81
N ASN A 153 9.93 -23.12 5.80
CA ASN A 153 9.24 -22.55 6.96
C ASN A 153 8.11 -23.49 7.44
N VAL A 154 7.83 -23.47 8.74
CA VAL A 154 6.65 -24.13 9.32
C VAL A 154 5.46 -23.20 9.17
N VAL A 155 4.31 -23.73 8.80
CA VAL A 155 3.01 -23.05 8.89
C VAL A 155 2.05 -23.90 9.70
N SER A 156 1.07 -23.27 10.37
CA SER A 156 0.05 -24.00 11.10
C SER A 156 -1.35 -23.47 10.86
N ALA A 157 -2.33 -24.39 10.90
CA ALA A 157 -3.74 -24.08 10.76
C ALA A 157 -4.51 -24.73 11.91
N ILE A 158 -5.60 -24.09 12.35
CA ILE A 158 -6.59 -24.71 13.24
C ILE A 158 -7.79 -25.07 12.37
N THR A 159 -8.05 -26.37 12.22
CA THR A 159 -9.16 -26.89 11.39
C THR A 159 -10.50 -26.60 12.04
N LYS A 160 -11.09 -25.45 11.74
CA LYS A 160 -12.27 -24.92 12.43
C LYS A 160 -13.38 -24.58 11.44
N GLU A 161 -14.64 -24.80 11.82
CA GLU A 161 -15.76 -24.19 11.09
C GLU A 161 -15.71 -22.68 11.30
N VAL A 162 -15.64 -21.91 10.21
CA VAL A 162 -15.71 -20.45 10.26
C VAL A 162 -16.74 -20.00 9.23
N SER A 163 -17.76 -19.29 9.71
CA SER A 163 -18.85 -18.78 8.87
C SER A 163 -18.99 -17.27 9.01
N PHE A 164 -19.47 -16.63 7.94
CA PHE A 164 -19.56 -15.18 7.86
C PHE A 164 -20.99 -14.73 7.60
N LEU A 165 -21.57 -14.00 8.54
CA LEU A 165 -22.88 -13.37 8.41
C LEU A 165 -22.73 -11.92 7.95
N LYS A 166 -23.26 -11.59 6.77
CA LYS A 166 -23.37 -10.18 6.32
C LYS A 166 -24.56 -9.52 7.02
N ILE A 167 -24.27 -8.62 7.95
CA ILE A 167 -25.27 -7.84 8.71
C ILE A 167 -25.73 -6.62 7.90
N LEU A 168 -24.80 -5.91 7.26
CA LEU A 168 -25.08 -4.67 6.52
C LEU A 168 -24.26 -4.61 5.23
N ASP A 169 -24.85 -4.01 4.19
CA ASP A 169 -24.24 -3.71 2.90
C ASP A 169 -25.01 -2.53 2.29
N LYS A 170 -24.60 -1.30 2.62
CA LYS A 170 -25.44 -0.10 2.45
C LYS A 170 -24.65 1.12 1.98
N ASP A 171 -25.21 1.84 1.01
CA ASP A 171 -24.80 3.20 0.66
C ASP A 171 -25.30 4.18 1.75
N ILE A 172 -24.44 5.07 2.23
CA ILE A 172 -24.82 6.06 3.25
C ILE A 172 -25.69 7.21 2.68
N GLY A 173 -25.87 7.28 1.37
CA GLY A 173 -26.79 8.21 0.71
C GLY A 173 -26.24 9.63 0.51
N LEU A 174 -24.92 9.78 0.36
CA LEU A 174 -24.34 11.08 -0.01
C LEU A 174 -24.64 11.40 -1.48
N ILE A 175 -25.16 12.60 -1.72
CA ILE A 175 -25.46 13.11 -3.07
C ILE A 175 -24.39 14.14 -3.45
N PRO A 176 -23.62 13.93 -4.55
CA PRO A 176 -22.69 14.93 -5.05
C PRO A 176 -23.41 16.14 -5.67
N ASP A 177 -22.77 17.31 -5.58
CA ASP A 177 -23.17 18.47 -6.36
C ASP A 177 -23.07 18.14 -7.87
N SER A 178 -23.95 18.72 -8.70
CA SER A 178 -23.99 18.46 -10.15
C SER A 178 -22.61 18.55 -10.83
N GLY A 179 -22.26 17.54 -11.62
CA GLY A 179 -20.96 17.44 -12.30
C GLY A 179 -19.76 17.15 -11.38
N SER A 180 -20.00 16.64 -10.17
CA SER A 180 -18.96 16.32 -9.17
C SER A 180 -19.05 14.87 -8.69
N PHE A 181 -17.98 14.38 -8.06
CA PHE A 181 -17.83 13.04 -7.49
C PHE A 181 -17.39 13.16 -6.04
N ILE A 182 -17.95 12.32 -5.16
CA ILE A 182 -17.51 12.19 -3.76
C ILE A 182 -16.55 10.99 -3.64
N TYR A 183 -15.45 11.17 -2.92
CA TYR A 183 -14.50 10.12 -2.58
C TYR A 183 -14.29 10.09 -1.07
N LEU A 184 -14.38 8.90 -0.47
CA LEU A 184 -13.93 8.65 0.90
C LEU A 184 -12.40 8.74 0.92
N MET A 185 -11.86 9.63 1.75
CA MET A 185 -10.42 9.82 1.96
C MET A 185 -9.98 9.01 3.17
N ASP A 186 -10.70 9.20 4.28
CA ASP A 186 -10.39 8.57 5.54
C ASP A 186 -11.69 8.26 6.32
N SER A 187 -11.60 7.35 7.28
CA SER A 187 -12.67 7.05 8.22
C SER A 187 -12.12 6.68 9.60
N GLU A 188 -12.92 6.82 10.65
CA GLU A 188 -12.50 6.45 12.01
C GLU A 188 -13.71 6.00 12.84
N LEU A 189 -13.53 5.00 13.70
CA LEU A 189 -14.58 4.53 14.62
C LEU A 189 -14.48 5.30 15.94
N ASP A 190 -15.60 5.81 16.44
CA ASP A 190 -15.62 6.53 17.71
C ASP A 190 -15.28 5.62 18.91
N GLU A 191 -14.80 6.22 20.01
CA GLU A 191 -14.40 5.47 21.21
C GLU A 191 -15.53 4.62 21.80
N SER A 192 -16.79 5.04 21.63
CA SER A 192 -17.97 4.30 22.08
C SER A 192 -18.38 3.14 21.16
N LYS A 193 -17.66 2.93 20.05
CA LYS A 193 -17.93 1.93 19.00
C LYS A 193 -19.38 1.94 18.51
N SER A 194 -19.99 3.12 18.42
CA SER A 194 -21.40 3.32 18.05
C SER A 194 -21.57 4.17 16.79
N PHE A 195 -20.54 4.91 16.38
CA PHE A 195 -20.56 5.81 15.23
C PHE A 195 -19.24 5.76 14.45
N LEU A 196 -19.34 5.89 13.12
CA LEU A 196 -18.20 6.14 12.26
C LEU A 196 -18.15 7.63 11.90
N PHE A 197 -16.93 8.15 11.83
CA PHE A 197 -16.61 9.39 11.15
C PHE A 197 -16.06 9.07 9.77
N LEU A 198 -16.56 9.76 8.75
CA LEU A 198 -16.14 9.59 7.36
C LEU A 198 -15.70 10.94 6.82
N LEU A 199 -14.46 11.03 6.33
CA LEU A 199 -13.90 12.24 5.74
C LEU A 199 -13.93 12.09 4.23
N THR A 200 -14.73 12.91 3.55
CA THR A 200 -14.86 12.87 2.09
C THR A 200 -14.30 14.11 1.44
N ARG A 201 -13.74 13.94 0.24
CA ARG A 201 -13.48 15.03 -0.70
C ARG A 201 -14.47 14.98 -1.85
N GLN A 202 -14.91 16.14 -2.32
CA GLN A 202 -15.71 16.24 -3.53
C GLN A 202 -14.90 16.93 -4.64
N ILE A 203 -14.81 16.31 -5.82
CA ILE A 203 -14.04 16.80 -6.98
C ILE A 203 -14.99 17.03 -8.15
N LYS A 204 -14.78 18.10 -8.94
CA LYS A 204 -15.51 18.33 -10.19
C LYS A 204 -14.96 17.39 -11.29
N GLN A 205 -15.80 16.92 -12.22
CA GLN A 205 -15.41 16.00 -13.30
C GLN A 205 -14.14 16.39 -14.09
N TYR A 206 -13.88 17.70 -14.21
CA TYR A 206 -12.69 18.27 -14.85
C TYR A 206 -12.19 19.51 -14.07
N GLY A 207 -11.90 19.35 -12.77
CA GLY A 207 -11.39 20.46 -11.96
C GLY A 207 -10.93 20.07 -10.57
N ASP A 208 -10.51 21.06 -9.80
CA ASP A 208 -9.95 20.87 -8.46
C ASP A 208 -10.94 20.29 -7.45
N VAL A 209 -10.41 19.89 -6.28
CA VAL A 209 -11.21 19.52 -5.13
C VAL A 209 -12.01 20.75 -4.68
N LYS A 210 -13.34 20.59 -4.62
CA LYS A 210 -14.27 21.66 -4.26
C LYS A 210 -14.37 21.84 -2.75
N LYS A 211 -14.61 20.75 -2.01
CA LYS A 211 -14.84 20.77 -0.55
C LYS A 211 -14.39 19.48 0.12
N ILE A 212 -13.98 19.59 1.39
CA ILE A 212 -13.83 18.49 2.35
C ILE A 212 -14.99 18.52 3.32
N THR A 213 -15.64 17.37 3.51
CA THR A 213 -16.77 17.23 4.42
C THR A 213 -16.51 16.07 5.39
N LEU A 214 -16.65 16.33 6.69
CA LEU A 214 -16.69 15.29 7.71
C LEU A 214 -18.16 14.89 7.92
N HIS A 215 -18.43 13.60 7.95
CA HIS A 215 -19.74 13.03 8.19
C HIS A 215 -19.70 12.15 9.43
N LYS A 216 -20.76 12.18 10.24
CA LYS A 216 -21.00 11.18 11.28
C LYS A 216 -22.14 10.27 10.85
N VAL A 217 -21.93 8.97 10.94
CA VAL A 217 -22.93 7.93 10.62
C VAL A 217 -23.04 6.93 11.77
N ASP A 218 -24.20 6.32 11.97
CA ASP A 218 -24.33 5.17 12.89
C ASP A 218 -23.82 3.87 12.25
N LEU A 219 -23.68 2.81 13.05
CA LEU A 219 -23.27 1.48 12.54
C LEU A 219 -24.33 0.80 11.66
N ASN A 220 -25.52 1.38 11.50
CA ASN A 220 -26.55 0.96 10.54
C ASN A 220 -26.45 1.74 9.22
N GLY A 221 -25.41 2.57 9.03
CA GLY A 221 -25.18 3.40 7.85
C GLY A 221 -26.19 4.53 7.68
N ASN A 222 -26.79 5.02 8.76
CA ASN A 222 -27.63 6.23 8.73
C ASN A 222 -26.77 7.47 8.98
N LEU A 223 -26.94 8.50 8.15
CA LEU A 223 -26.26 9.79 8.30
C LEU A 223 -26.85 10.58 9.49
N ILE A 224 -26.00 10.93 10.45
CA ILE A 224 -26.37 11.70 11.65
C ILE A 224 -26.12 13.19 11.43
N TRP A 225 -24.93 13.56 10.94
CA TRP A 225 -24.63 14.93 10.51
C TRP A 225 -23.55 14.98 9.44
N SER A 226 -23.45 16.11 8.74
CA SER A 226 -22.37 16.44 7.79
C SER A 226 -21.88 17.86 8.06
N LYS A 227 -20.57 18.09 7.95
CA LYS A 227 -19.92 19.38 8.22
C LYS A 227 -18.84 19.67 7.20
N LEU A 228 -18.96 20.82 6.55
CA LEU A 228 -17.90 21.39 5.74
C LEU A 228 -16.69 21.70 6.63
N ILE A 229 -15.54 21.11 6.30
CA ILE A 229 -14.26 21.36 6.98
C ILE A 229 -13.49 22.46 6.26
N GLN A 230 -13.46 22.39 4.92
CA GLN A 230 -12.67 23.30 4.08
C GLN A 230 -13.22 23.34 2.65
N ASP A 231 -13.29 24.53 2.07
CA ASP A 231 -13.44 24.74 0.63
C ASP A 231 -12.07 24.88 -0.05
N SER A 232 -11.95 24.41 -1.30
CA SER A 232 -10.72 24.45 -2.12
C SER A 232 -9.44 23.99 -1.40
N PRO A 233 -9.40 22.73 -0.90
CA PRO A 233 -8.26 22.15 -0.19
C PRO A 233 -7.08 21.78 -1.12
N SER A 234 -5.91 21.51 -0.53
CA SER A 234 -4.85 20.74 -1.18
C SER A 234 -5.36 19.32 -1.49
N PRO A 235 -5.08 18.73 -2.66
CA PRO A 235 -5.62 17.42 -3.05
C PRO A 235 -4.99 16.22 -2.31
N TYR A 236 -3.95 16.43 -1.49
CA TYR A 236 -3.03 15.37 -1.04
C TYR A 236 -3.14 14.92 0.42
N THR A 237 -3.74 15.71 1.32
CA THR A 237 -3.62 15.49 2.78
C THR A 237 -4.97 15.60 3.48
N TYR A 238 -5.46 14.49 4.04
CA TYR A 238 -6.73 14.40 4.79
C TYR A 238 -6.65 13.27 5.83
N GLU A 239 -6.73 13.59 7.11
CA GLU A 239 -6.71 12.59 8.20
C GLU A 239 -7.72 12.95 9.30
N ILE A 240 -8.36 11.94 9.89
CA ILE A 240 -9.18 12.04 11.11
C ILE A 240 -8.34 11.57 12.30
N GLN A 241 -8.31 12.37 13.36
CA GLN A 241 -7.66 12.02 14.62
C GLN A 241 -8.62 12.19 15.79
N LEU A 242 -8.89 11.13 16.54
CA LEU A 242 -9.57 11.23 17.84
C LEU A 242 -8.63 11.85 18.87
N LEU A 243 -9.17 12.72 19.73
CA LEU A 243 -8.42 13.44 20.76
C LEU A 243 -8.84 12.96 22.15
N SER A 244 -7.90 12.92 23.09
CA SER A 244 -8.13 12.34 24.43
C SER A 244 -9.06 13.15 25.35
N ASP A 245 -9.52 14.32 24.89
CA ASP A 245 -10.62 15.07 25.50
C ASP A 245 -12.00 14.73 24.89
N GLY A 246 -12.09 13.64 24.14
CA GLY A 246 -13.31 13.18 23.46
C GLY A 246 -13.71 14.02 22.25
N ASN A 247 -12.82 14.87 21.73
CA ASN A 247 -13.06 15.66 20.50
C ASN A 247 -12.39 15.01 19.28
N ILE A 248 -12.63 15.57 18.09
CA ILE A 248 -12.00 15.12 16.84
C ILE A 248 -11.16 16.26 16.28
N ALA A 249 -9.93 15.97 15.84
CA ALA A 249 -9.21 16.80 14.89
C ALA A 249 -9.35 16.25 13.47
N VAL A 250 -9.53 17.14 12.50
CA VAL A 250 -9.31 16.83 11.08
C VAL A 250 -8.11 17.63 10.61
N LEU A 251 -7.11 16.92 10.07
CA LEU A 251 -5.92 17.51 9.46
C LEU A 251 -6.15 17.60 7.95
N THR A 252 -5.97 18.79 7.39
CA THR A 252 -6.02 19.03 5.94
C THR A 252 -4.86 19.93 5.50
N GLY A 253 -4.64 20.05 4.18
CA GLY A 253 -3.69 21.01 3.62
C GLY A 253 -4.38 22.06 2.74
N LYS A 254 -3.67 23.14 2.43
CA LYS A 254 -4.12 24.16 1.46
C LYS A 254 -3.02 24.48 0.45
N SER A 255 -3.22 24.12 -0.82
CA SER A 255 -2.16 24.14 -1.84
C SER A 255 -1.68 25.55 -2.21
N ASN A 256 -2.56 26.54 -2.22
CA ASN A 256 -2.21 27.93 -2.58
C ASN A 256 -1.61 28.74 -1.42
N GLN A 257 -1.86 28.36 -0.16
CA GLN A 257 -1.30 29.00 1.03
C GLN A 257 -0.21 28.17 1.73
N LYS A 258 0.03 26.94 1.24
CA LYS A 258 1.14 26.05 1.66
C LYS A 258 1.11 25.76 3.16
N SER A 259 -0.10 25.65 3.69
CA SER A 259 -0.38 25.57 5.11
C SER A 259 -1.09 24.27 5.49
N THR A 260 -0.78 23.79 6.68
CA THR A 260 -1.48 22.69 7.33
C THR A 260 -2.61 23.29 8.15
N ILE A 261 -3.83 22.81 7.95
CA ILE A 261 -5.00 23.26 8.69
C ILE A 261 -5.42 22.14 9.62
N VAL A 262 -5.54 22.46 10.91
CA VAL A 262 -6.11 21.54 11.89
C VAL A 262 -7.44 22.12 12.35
N THR A 263 -8.50 21.33 12.24
CA THR A 263 -9.86 21.71 12.63
C THR A 263 -10.30 20.80 13.77
N LYS A 264 -10.52 21.36 14.97
CA LYS A 264 -11.07 20.61 16.11
C LYS A 264 -12.59 20.75 16.15
N LEU A 265 -13.30 19.64 16.25
CA LEU A 265 -14.77 19.56 16.25
C LEU A 265 -15.30 18.76 17.44
N ASN A 266 -16.48 19.16 17.90
CA ASN A 266 -17.28 18.38 18.84
C ASN A 266 -17.98 17.21 18.10
N PRO A 267 -17.79 15.94 18.50
CA PRO A 267 -18.34 14.77 17.79
C PRO A 267 -19.86 14.62 17.92
N ILE A 268 -20.50 15.30 18.86
CA ILE A 268 -21.94 15.15 19.13
C ILE A 268 -22.73 15.84 18.01
N ASN A 269 -22.40 17.09 17.71
CA ASN A 269 -23.14 17.97 16.80
C ASN A 269 -22.31 18.45 15.58
N GLY A 270 -21.00 18.13 15.53
CA GLY A 270 -20.07 18.58 14.51
C GLY A 270 -19.77 20.09 14.53
N SER A 271 -19.98 20.80 15.65
CA SER A 271 -19.57 22.20 15.74
C SER A 271 -18.05 22.32 15.80
N ILE A 272 -17.47 23.18 14.96
CA ILE A 272 -16.05 23.55 15.06
C ILE A 272 -15.83 24.24 16.40
N ILE A 273 -14.86 23.75 17.18
CA ILE A 273 -14.40 24.33 18.44
C ILE A 273 -13.33 25.37 18.13
N TRP A 274 -12.36 25.00 17.29
CA TRP A 274 -11.41 25.92 16.68
C TRP A 274 -10.92 25.37 15.34
N GLN A 275 -10.48 26.27 14.47
CA GLN A 275 -9.74 25.94 13.25
C GLN A 275 -8.49 26.82 13.24
N LYS A 276 -7.33 26.22 12.97
CA LYS A 276 -6.04 26.91 12.97
C LYS A 276 -5.23 26.51 11.75
N GLU A 277 -4.58 27.50 11.16
CA GLU A 277 -3.74 27.38 9.98
C GLU A 277 -2.29 27.59 10.39
N TYR A 278 -1.43 26.63 10.03
CA TYR A 278 0.00 26.64 10.32
C TYR A 278 0.76 26.73 8.99
N PRO A 279 1.31 27.90 8.63
CA PRO A 279 2.06 28.06 7.41
C PRO A 279 3.42 27.35 7.51
N VAL A 280 3.82 26.68 6.43
CA VAL A 280 5.20 26.21 6.24
C VAL A 280 6.05 27.43 5.88
N ILE A 281 7.00 27.79 6.75
CA ILE A 281 7.86 28.96 6.61
C ILE A 281 9.29 28.49 6.35
N ASP A 282 9.77 28.62 5.11
CA ASP A 282 11.18 28.37 4.79
C ASP A 282 11.97 29.69 4.60
N LEU A 283 13.29 29.59 4.63
CA LEU A 283 14.20 30.75 4.58
C LEU A 283 14.37 31.34 3.17
N ASN A 284 13.95 30.63 2.12
CA ASN A 284 14.19 30.99 0.71
C ASN A 284 12.90 31.24 -0.09
N GLY A 285 11.73 30.86 0.44
CA GLY A 285 10.42 31.09 -0.15
C GLY A 285 9.76 29.84 -0.74
N MET A 286 8.57 29.53 -0.20
CA MET A 286 7.45 28.92 -0.89
C MET A 286 7.67 27.50 -1.46
N GLN A 287 7.80 26.53 -0.56
CA GLN A 287 7.77 25.09 -0.87
C GLN A 287 6.33 24.50 -0.93
N GLY A 288 6.16 23.26 -1.40
CA GLY A 288 4.88 22.53 -1.27
C GLY A 288 4.46 22.30 0.19
N ASN A 289 3.26 21.76 0.41
CA ASN A 289 2.87 21.25 1.72
C ASN A 289 2.23 19.86 1.55
N PHE A 290 3.08 18.86 1.70
CA PHE A 290 2.72 17.45 1.83
C PHE A 290 2.97 17.05 3.28
N MET A 291 1.95 16.55 3.97
CA MET A 291 2.14 15.91 5.28
C MET A 291 2.74 14.53 5.06
N LEU A 292 3.98 14.34 5.51
CA LEU A 292 4.73 13.11 5.35
C LEU A 292 4.54 12.16 6.53
N ALA A 293 4.32 12.70 7.73
CA ALA A 293 4.04 11.94 8.94
C ALA A 293 3.15 12.73 9.89
N TYR A 294 2.39 12.02 10.71
CA TYR A 294 1.83 12.56 11.94
C TYR A 294 1.73 11.48 13.02
N ARG A 295 1.60 11.90 14.28
CA ARG A 295 1.25 11.05 15.42
C ARG A 295 0.60 11.90 16.50
N TYR A 296 -0.50 11.43 17.06
CA TYR A 296 -1.09 11.99 18.28
C TYR A 296 -0.91 11.02 19.45
N GLN A 297 -0.30 11.49 20.54
CA GLN A 297 -0.14 10.72 21.77
C GLN A 297 0.03 11.68 22.95
N ASN A 298 -0.50 11.34 24.13
CA ASN A 298 -0.32 12.11 25.37
C ASN A 298 -0.66 13.62 25.23
N ASN A 299 -1.76 13.94 24.54
CA ASN A 299 -2.19 15.31 24.21
C ASN A 299 -1.23 16.14 23.32
N LEU A 300 -0.23 15.50 22.71
CA LEU A 300 0.70 16.10 21.77
C LEU A 300 0.45 15.55 20.36
N MET A 301 0.20 16.43 19.40
CA MET A 301 0.15 16.12 17.98
C MET A 301 1.47 16.53 17.34
N LYS A 302 2.26 15.56 16.86
CA LYS A 302 3.43 15.81 16.01
C LYS A 302 3.02 15.68 14.55
N ILE A 303 3.47 16.62 13.72
CA ILE A 303 3.22 16.64 12.27
C ILE A 303 4.55 16.95 11.59
N LEU A 304 4.91 16.14 10.59
CA LEU A 304 6.04 16.39 9.69
C LEU A 304 5.50 16.74 8.31
N THR A 305 5.96 17.85 7.74
CA THR A 305 5.60 18.28 6.39
C THR A 305 6.84 18.51 5.53
N SER A 306 6.66 18.48 4.21
CA SER A 306 7.71 18.77 3.24
C SER A 306 7.15 19.48 2.01
N GLY A 307 8.03 20.14 1.27
CA GLY A 307 7.71 20.73 -0.02
C GLY A 307 8.90 21.03 -0.93
N GLY A 308 10.07 20.45 -0.64
CA GLY A 308 11.34 20.78 -1.30
C GLY A 308 12.54 20.25 -0.50
N ALA A 309 13.53 21.10 -0.24
CA ALA A 309 14.84 20.67 0.28
C ALA A 309 14.92 20.48 1.81
N GLU A 310 13.96 21.02 2.57
CA GLU A 310 13.91 20.96 4.03
C GLU A 310 12.52 20.44 4.47
N LEU A 311 12.44 19.89 5.68
CA LEU A 311 11.19 19.40 6.27
C LEU A 311 10.77 20.37 7.39
N GLU A 312 9.48 20.52 7.65
CA GLU A 312 9.00 21.27 8.83
C GLU A 312 8.36 20.31 9.83
N GLU A 313 8.85 20.34 11.07
CA GLU A 313 8.28 19.63 12.21
C GLU A 313 7.46 20.58 13.08
N LEU A 314 6.17 20.30 13.21
CA LEU A 314 5.20 21.05 14.00
C LEU A 314 4.65 20.18 15.14
N TRP A 315 4.78 20.65 16.38
CA TRP A 315 4.18 20.02 17.56
C TRP A 315 3.09 20.92 18.14
N LEU A 316 1.89 20.38 18.27
CA LEU A 316 0.70 21.08 18.78
C LEU A 316 0.19 20.41 20.05
N ASN A 317 -0.26 21.21 21.02
CA ASN A 317 -1.08 20.69 22.11
C ASN A 317 -2.54 20.47 21.66
N ASN A 318 -3.36 19.92 22.56
CA ASN A 318 -4.76 19.59 22.27
C ASN A 318 -5.68 20.80 21.95
N ASP A 319 -5.21 22.03 22.19
CA ASP A 319 -5.89 23.28 21.84
C ASP A 319 -5.31 23.94 20.57
N GLY A 320 -4.37 23.27 19.90
CA GLY A 320 -3.66 23.80 18.73
C GLY A 320 -2.76 24.99 19.09
N ALA A 321 -2.25 25.07 20.31
CA ALA A 321 -1.13 25.95 20.60
C ALA A 321 0.17 25.26 20.14
N VAL A 322 1.03 26.02 19.47
CA VAL A 322 2.34 25.53 19.02
C VAL A 322 3.24 25.33 20.23
N ILE A 323 3.68 24.08 20.44
CA ILE A 323 4.67 23.69 21.46
C ILE A 323 6.08 23.74 20.88
N SER A 324 6.22 23.34 19.60
CA SER A 324 7.47 23.41 18.84
C SER A 324 7.14 23.61 17.36
N HIS A 325 7.96 24.38 16.65
CA HIS A 325 7.96 24.48 15.20
C HIS A 325 9.42 24.61 14.77
N LYS A 326 9.90 23.71 13.90
CA LYS A 326 11.32 23.59 13.55
C LYS A 326 11.49 23.17 12.09
N THR A 327 12.27 23.95 11.37
CA THR A 327 12.91 23.52 10.12
C THR A 327 13.92 22.41 10.42
N ILE A 328 13.76 21.29 9.76
CA ILE A 328 14.61 20.10 9.87
C ILE A 328 15.43 19.96 8.59
N LYS A 329 16.75 19.95 8.74
CA LYS A 329 17.68 19.73 7.63
C LYS A 329 17.66 18.25 7.25
N ALA A 330 17.20 17.97 6.03
CA ALA A 330 17.09 16.62 5.51
C ALA A 330 18.43 16.02 5.06
N ASN A 331 19.46 16.82 4.75
CA ASN A 331 20.78 16.33 4.31
C ASN A 331 20.70 15.27 3.17
N ASN A 332 19.90 15.54 2.13
CA ASN A 332 19.58 14.62 1.01
C ASN A 332 18.82 13.34 1.41
N ILE A 333 18.26 13.26 2.62
CA ILE A 333 17.24 12.26 2.95
C ILE A 333 15.94 12.62 2.23
N VAL A 334 15.33 11.62 1.59
CA VAL A 334 13.95 11.67 1.12
C VAL A 334 13.09 10.89 2.10
N ILE A 335 11.97 11.46 2.52
CA ILE A 335 10.94 10.80 3.33
C ILE A 335 9.63 10.86 2.54
N ASN A 336 8.92 9.73 2.41
CA ASN A 336 7.74 9.62 1.53
C ASN A 336 6.43 9.53 2.33
N LYS A 337 6.31 8.56 3.23
CA LYS A 337 5.14 8.30 4.09
C LYS A 337 5.59 7.66 5.40
N ALA A 338 6.01 8.50 6.33
CA ALA A 338 6.53 8.07 7.62
C ALA A 338 5.50 8.12 8.75
N THR A 339 5.83 7.48 9.86
CA THR A 339 5.19 7.70 11.16
C THR A 339 6.24 7.88 12.24
N TYR A 340 5.87 8.51 13.35
CA TYR A 340 6.69 8.53 14.56
C TYR A 340 6.54 7.20 15.31
N SER A 341 7.65 6.63 15.76
CA SER A 341 7.72 5.55 16.75
C SER A 341 7.42 6.07 18.17
N GLU A 342 7.33 5.18 19.16
CA GLU A 342 7.14 5.55 20.56
C GLU A 342 8.31 6.37 21.12
N ASP A 343 9.54 6.03 20.72
CA ASP A 343 10.77 6.75 21.09
C ASP A 343 10.90 8.12 20.38
N GLY A 344 10.05 8.39 19.38
CA GLY A 344 10.06 9.63 18.61
C GLY A 344 10.93 9.63 17.35
N ASP A 345 11.66 8.55 17.06
CA ASP A 345 12.26 8.33 15.74
C ASP A 345 11.17 8.20 14.66
N LEU A 346 11.48 8.56 13.43
CA LEU A 346 10.63 8.33 12.26
C LEU A 346 10.93 6.98 11.59
N LEU A 347 9.87 6.30 11.15
CA LEU A 347 9.94 5.15 10.24
C LEU A 347 9.25 5.52 8.93
N ASP A 348 10.01 5.64 7.84
CA ASP A 348 9.48 5.73 6.47
C ASP A 348 9.35 4.32 5.89
N ILE A 349 8.17 4.00 5.37
CA ILE A 349 7.86 2.68 4.79
C ILE A 349 7.27 2.95 3.41
N PHE A 350 8.03 2.59 2.39
CA PHE A 350 7.76 2.92 1.00
C PHE A 350 8.35 1.83 0.09
N LYS A 351 8.66 2.17 -1.15
CA LYS A 351 9.37 1.33 -2.10
C LYS A 351 10.63 2.03 -2.61
N GLY A 352 11.64 1.28 -3.00
CA GLY A 352 12.87 1.86 -3.55
C GLY A 352 13.56 0.91 -4.50
N ASP A 353 14.26 1.48 -5.47
CA ASP A 353 15.20 0.75 -6.30
C ASP A 353 16.47 0.47 -5.48
N LYS A 354 16.91 -0.79 -5.47
CA LYS A 354 18.07 -1.28 -4.75
C LYS A 354 19.35 -1.21 -5.57
N ILE A 355 19.26 -1.22 -6.91
CA ILE A 355 20.40 -1.14 -7.84
C ILE A 355 20.11 -0.10 -8.96
N PRO A 356 19.85 1.18 -8.63
CA PRO A 356 19.38 2.22 -9.58
C PRO A 356 20.39 2.63 -10.67
N SER A 357 21.50 1.92 -10.79
CA SER A 357 22.55 2.11 -11.80
C SER A 357 22.58 1.05 -12.90
N ASP A 358 21.77 -0.01 -12.81
CA ASP A 358 21.71 -1.09 -13.82
C ASP A 358 20.92 -0.69 -15.08
N GLY A 359 20.09 0.35 -14.98
CA GLY A 359 19.21 0.84 -16.05
C GLY A 359 17.85 0.14 -16.12
N SER A 360 17.56 -0.77 -15.19
CA SER A 360 16.19 -1.20 -14.87
C SER A 360 15.50 -0.15 -13.99
N ALA A 361 14.21 -0.34 -13.72
CA ALA A 361 13.44 0.49 -12.81
C ALA A 361 12.56 -0.43 -11.97
N THR A 362 13.23 -1.25 -11.16
CA THR A 362 12.59 -2.25 -10.29
C THR A 362 12.41 -1.66 -8.90
N PHE A 363 11.38 -2.09 -8.19
CA PHE A 363 11.10 -1.63 -6.84
C PHE A 363 11.11 -2.78 -5.84
N ASP A 364 11.75 -2.56 -4.70
CA ASP A 364 11.66 -3.44 -3.53
C ASP A 364 10.94 -2.71 -2.40
N GLY A 365 10.40 -3.47 -1.44
CA GLY A 365 9.87 -2.91 -0.20
C GLY A 365 11.01 -2.24 0.58
N LEU A 366 10.91 -0.94 0.84
CA LEU A 366 11.96 -0.15 1.51
C LEU A 366 11.46 0.37 2.85
N ILE A 367 12.22 0.10 3.90
CA ILE A 367 12.02 0.72 5.22
C ILE A 367 13.28 1.48 5.62
N GLN A 368 13.08 2.70 6.11
CA GLN A 368 14.15 3.56 6.59
C GLN A 368 13.77 4.11 7.96
N LYS A 369 14.70 4.04 8.91
CA LYS A 369 14.54 4.63 10.24
C LYS A 369 15.41 5.88 10.36
N PHE A 370 14.85 6.97 10.85
CA PHE A 370 15.52 8.25 11.03
C PHE A 370 15.33 8.77 12.45
N SER A 371 16.35 9.41 13.00
CA SER A 371 16.19 10.24 14.20
C SER A 371 16.22 11.71 13.82
N ILE A 372 15.47 12.55 14.55
CA ILE A 372 15.54 14.00 14.47
C ILE A 372 16.14 14.52 15.78
N THR A 373 17.37 15.02 15.70
CA THR A 373 18.07 15.64 16.84
C THR A 373 18.55 17.03 16.41
N ASP A 374 18.33 18.03 17.26
CA ASP A 374 18.77 19.43 17.07
C ASP A 374 18.48 20.04 15.68
N GLY A 375 17.33 19.69 15.09
CA GLY A 375 16.91 20.20 13.78
C GLY A 375 17.57 19.51 12.59
N ILE A 376 18.16 18.33 12.78
CA ILE A 376 18.83 17.55 11.74
C ILE A 376 18.23 16.14 11.69
N ALA A 377 17.77 15.73 10.51
CA ALA A 377 17.39 14.35 10.26
C ALA A 377 18.65 13.50 10.00
N THR A 378 18.76 12.36 10.68
CA THR A 378 19.86 11.41 10.54
C THR A 378 19.31 10.01 10.31
N LYS A 379 19.73 9.36 9.21
CA LYS A 379 19.33 7.98 8.91
C LYS A 379 20.05 7.01 9.85
N LEU A 380 19.29 6.27 10.65
CA LEU A 380 19.77 5.23 11.55
C LEU A 380 20.04 3.93 10.79
N TRP A 381 19.08 3.51 9.97
CA TRP A 381 19.22 2.33 9.10
C TRP A 381 18.29 2.42 7.87
N SER A 382 18.57 1.59 6.87
CA SER A 382 17.81 1.44 5.62
C SER A 382 17.85 -0.03 5.23
N ARG A 383 16.70 -0.65 4.95
CA ARG A 383 16.62 -2.07 4.52
C ARG A 383 15.65 -2.22 3.37
N TYR A 384 16.08 -2.98 2.38
CA TYR A 384 15.25 -3.48 1.30
C TYR A 384 14.77 -4.88 1.63
N TYR A 385 13.54 -5.19 1.26
CA TYR A 385 12.90 -6.48 1.44
C TYR A 385 12.24 -6.83 0.12
N GLY A 386 12.54 -8.02 -0.39
CA GLY A 386 12.02 -8.49 -1.65
C GLY A 386 12.93 -9.51 -2.32
N ASP A 387 12.48 -10.06 -3.44
CA ASP A 387 13.33 -10.73 -4.43
C ASP A 387 13.90 -9.67 -5.39
N ASP A 388 15.14 -9.85 -5.85
CA ASP A 388 15.80 -8.89 -6.75
C ASP A 388 15.01 -8.74 -8.07
N GLY A 389 14.57 -7.52 -8.37
CA GLY A 389 13.75 -7.22 -9.54
C GLY A 389 12.26 -7.54 -9.40
N GLY A 390 11.75 -7.67 -8.18
CA GLY A 390 10.42 -8.20 -7.90
C GLY A 390 9.22 -7.27 -7.98
N ASP A 391 9.41 -5.95 -8.13
CA ASP A 391 8.36 -4.93 -7.94
C ASP A 391 7.56 -5.12 -6.62
N ASP A 392 8.29 -5.53 -5.58
CA ASP A 392 7.79 -5.70 -4.23
C ASP A 392 7.51 -4.33 -3.60
N LEU A 393 6.37 -4.20 -2.91
CA LEU A 393 5.91 -2.91 -2.41
C LEU A 393 5.12 -3.02 -1.11
N PHE A 394 5.29 -2.01 -0.25
CA PHE A 394 4.55 -1.85 1.00
C PHE A 394 3.48 -0.77 0.83
N GLU A 395 2.27 -1.05 1.31
CA GLU A 395 1.10 -0.19 1.08
C GLU A 395 0.55 0.38 2.38
N ASN A 396 0.48 -0.46 3.42
CA ASN A 396 0.02 -0.09 4.75
C ASN A 396 0.83 -0.78 5.84
N TYR A 397 0.90 -0.13 6.98
CA TYR A 397 1.63 -0.61 8.15
C TYR A 397 1.00 -0.09 9.45
N VAL A 398 1.31 -0.74 10.57
CA VAL A 398 0.99 -0.27 11.90
C VAL A 398 2.12 -0.61 12.87
N LEU A 399 2.47 0.34 13.74
CA LEU A 399 3.43 0.12 14.83
C LEU A 399 2.66 -0.30 16.08
N LYS A 400 3.05 -1.40 16.72
CA LYS A 400 2.52 -1.81 18.03
C LYS A 400 3.52 -2.64 18.82
N ASN A 401 3.64 -2.37 20.12
CA ASN A 401 4.44 -3.16 21.06
C ASN A 401 5.90 -3.37 20.59
N ASN A 402 6.55 -2.32 20.08
CA ASN A 402 7.88 -2.36 19.46
C ASN A 402 8.03 -3.38 18.30
N ASN A 403 6.98 -3.56 17.51
CA ASN A 403 7.02 -4.27 16.24
C ASN A 403 6.44 -3.42 15.11
N ILE A 404 6.94 -3.65 13.90
CA ILE A 404 6.42 -3.08 12.66
C ILE A 404 5.60 -4.18 11.98
N TYR A 405 4.29 -3.98 11.86
CA TYR A 405 3.40 -4.87 11.10
C TYR A 405 3.14 -4.23 9.74
N ILE A 406 3.30 -5.00 8.67
CA ILE A 406 3.26 -4.47 7.29
C ILE A 406 2.36 -5.36 6.43
N GLN A 407 1.62 -4.71 5.53
CA GLN A 407 0.89 -5.34 4.45
C GLN A 407 1.27 -4.67 3.12
N GLY A 408 1.47 -5.51 2.13
CA GLY A 408 1.70 -5.08 0.76
C GLY A 408 1.68 -6.25 -0.20
N TYR A 409 2.52 -6.16 -1.20
CA TYR A 409 2.56 -6.99 -2.39
C TYR A 409 3.97 -7.51 -2.61
N TYR A 410 4.07 -8.76 -3.02
CA TYR A 410 5.32 -9.40 -3.43
C TYR A 410 5.15 -9.94 -4.86
N GLY A 411 5.89 -9.42 -5.82
CA GLY A 411 5.84 -9.76 -7.25
C GLY A 411 6.89 -10.77 -7.71
N GLY A 412 7.82 -11.17 -6.84
CA GLY A 412 8.73 -12.29 -7.08
C GLY A 412 9.90 -11.91 -7.98
N THR A 413 10.07 -12.54 -9.15
CA THR A 413 11.26 -12.34 -10.00
C THR A 413 11.00 -11.57 -11.30
N SER A 414 9.80 -11.01 -11.46
CA SER A 414 9.40 -10.32 -12.70
C SER A 414 8.26 -9.31 -12.53
N GLY A 415 7.87 -8.97 -11.28
CA GLY A 415 6.87 -7.95 -10.96
C GLY A 415 5.42 -8.21 -11.40
N PHE A 416 5.16 -9.19 -12.27
CA PHE A 416 3.85 -9.37 -12.88
C PHE A 416 3.41 -10.84 -13.04
N ASP A 417 4.32 -11.81 -13.04
CA ASP A 417 3.96 -13.21 -13.34
C ASP A 417 3.34 -13.95 -12.15
N ASP A 418 3.74 -13.64 -10.92
CA ASP A 418 3.33 -14.39 -9.72
C ASP A 418 3.01 -13.49 -8.49
N PRO A 419 2.11 -12.49 -8.63
CA PRO A 419 1.75 -11.56 -7.56
C PRO A 419 1.23 -12.28 -6.31
N LYS A 420 1.72 -11.90 -5.13
CA LYS A 420 1.32 -12.44 -3.82
C LYS A 420 0.96 -11.32 -2.86
N LYS A 421 -0.05 -11.54 -2.00
CA LYS A 421 -0.22 -10.70 -0.81
C LYS A 421 0.89 -11.01 0.17
N TRP A 422 1.54 -9.97 0.67
CA TRP A 422 2.67 -10.10 1.57
C TRP A 422 2.39 -9.40 2.89
N ILE A 423 2.46 -10.16 3.97
CA ILE A 423 2.21 -9.69 5.33
C ILE A 423 3.47 -9.99 6.14
N LEU A 424 3.99 -9.01 6.87
CA LEU A 424 5.20 -9.15 7.68
C LEU A 424 4.97 -8.65 9.10
N LYS A 425 5.73 -9.24 10.03
CA LYS A 425 6.04 -8.65 11.33
C LYS A 425 7.56 -8.54 11.46
N LEU A 426 8.03 -7.33 11.73
CA LEU A 426 9.44 -7.01 11.96
C LEU A 426 9.65 -6.48 13.38
N ASP A 427 10.87 -6.55 13.88
CA ASP A 427 11.30 -5.76 15.02
C ASP A 427 11.63 -4.29 14.63
N MET A 428 11.96 -3.44 15.60
CA MET A 428 12.34 -2.03 15.35
C MET A 428 13.74 -1.85 14.73
N ASN A 429 14.49 -2.92 14.51
CA ASN A 429 15.77 -2.92 13.78
C ASN A 429 15.61 -3.36 12.31
N GLY A 430 14.41 -3.82 11.93
CA GLY A 430 14.09 -4.32 10.59
C GLY A 430 14.44 -5.80 10.37
N GLU A 431 14.53 -6.59 11.44
CA GLU A 431 14.67 -8.06 11.33
C GLU A 431 13.28 -8.71 11.21
N ILE A 432 13.13 -9.68 10.31
CA ILE A 432 11.86 -10.39 10.08
C ILE A 432 11.63 -11.37 11.25
N LEU A 433 10.57 -11.12 12.03
CA LEU A 433 10.11 -12.02 13.09
C LEU A 433 9.23 -13.14 12.52
N TRP A 434 8.37 -12.79 11.57
CA TRP A 434 7.68 -13.73 10.70
C TRP A 434 7.18 -13.02 9.42
N GLN A 435 6.91 -13.79 8.38
CA GLN A 435 6.23 -13.32 7.17
C GLN A 435 5.24 -14.36 6.64
N ASN A 436 4.19 -13.91 5.99
CA ASN A 436 3.18 -14.72 5.32
C ASN A 436 3.03 -14.19 3.88
N LYS A 437 3.46 -15.00 2.90
CA LYS A 437 3.22 -14.78 1.47
C LYS A 437 2.04 -15.65 1.05
N GLN A 438 0.85 -15.06 0.86
CA GLN A 438 -0.30 -15.84 0.38
C GLN A 438 -0.04 -16.32 -1.04
N SER A 439 -0.66 -17.44 -1.42
CA SER A 439 -0.56 -17.98 -2.78
C SER A 439 -1.00 -16.96 -3.82
N SER A 440 -0.18 -16.86 -4.87
CA SER A 440 -0.48 -16.10 -6.06
C SER A 440 -1.69 -16.65 -6.78
N ARG A 441 -2.33 -15.78 -7.57
CA ARG A 441 -3.48 -16.10 -8.41
C ARG A 441 -3.30 -15.35 -9.70
N LYS A 442 -3.44 -16.06 -10.82
CA LYS A 442 -3.31 -15.45 -12.14
C LYS A 442 -4.41 -14.40 -12.35
N ASP A 443 -4.04 -13.29 -12.99
CA ASP A 443 -4.91 -12.16 -13.30
C ASP A 443 -5.45 -11.44 -12.03
N PHE A 444 -4.66 -11.38 -10.94
CA PHE A 444 -4.97 -10.63 -9.72
C PHE A 444 -3.98 -9.50 -9.43
N ILE A 445 -4.51 -8.35 -9.03
CA ILE A 445 -3.77 -7.27 -8.36
C ILE A 445 -4.31 -7.17 -6.93
N TYR A 446 -3.39 -6.99 -5.98
CA TYR A 446 -3.69 -6.81 -4.57
C TYR A 446 -3.36 -5.38 -4.15
N GLN A 447 -4.21 -4.83 -3.28
CA GLN A 447 -3.97 -3.56 -2.62
C GLN A 447 -4.36 -3.68 -1.14
N GLY A 448 -3.38 -3.68 -0.24
CA GLY A 448 -3.61 -3.58 1.19
C GLY A 448 -4.15 -2.21 1.56
N THR A 449 -5.40 -2.14 2.04
CA THR A 449 -6.11 -0.87 2.29
C THR A 449 -6.06 -0.44 3.75
N ASP A 450 -6.02 -1.38 4.70
CA ASP A 450 -5.91 -1.10 6.14
C ASP A 450 -5.37 -2.31 6.91
N ILE A 451 -4.69 -2.04 8.03
CA ILE A 451 -4.03 -3.04 8.87
C ILE A 451 -4.20 -2.67 10.35
N LYS A 452 -4.65 -3.63 11.16
CA LYS A 452 -4.94 -3.44 12.60
C LYS A 452 -4.37 -4.57 13.43
N VAL A 453 -3.86 -4.28 14.62
CA VAL A 453 -3.43 -5.28 15.62
C VAL A 453 -4.23 -5.08 16.91
N ASN A 454 -4.98 -6.11 17.33
CA ASN A 454 -5.77 -6.04 18.57
C ASN A 454 -4.90 -6.27 19.82
N GLU A 455 -5.52 -6.24 21.01
CA GLU A 455 -4.79 -6.41 22.29
C GLU A 455 -4.18 -7.81 22.49
N ASN A 456 -4.71 -8.82 21.78
CA ASN A 456 -4.16 -10.17 21.79
C ASN A 456 -2.97 -10.34 20.83
N ASN A 457 -2.51 -9.26 20.18
CA ASN A 457 -1.53 -9.27 19.08
C ASN A 457 -1.98 -10.06 17.83
N GLU A 458 -3.28 -10.30 17.66
CA GLU A 458 -3.83 -10.83 16.42
C GLU A 458 -3.88 -9.72 15.37
N LEU A 459 -3.50 -10.05 14.14
CA LEU A 459 -3.39 -9.11 13.03
C LEU A 459 -4.59 -9.23 12.09
N PHE A 460 -5.14 -8.09 11.69
CA PHE A 460 -6.19 -7.99 10.69
C PHE A 460 -5.67 -7.21 9.48
N CYS A 461 -5.75 -7.81 8.30
CA CYS A 461 -5.32 -7.23 7.03
C CYS A 461 -6.53 -7.11 6.09
N LEU A 462 -6.84 -5.88 5.69
CA LEU A 462 -7.89 -5.55 4.72
C LEU A 462 -7.24 -5.40 3.34
N THR A 463 -7.71 -6.15 2.35
CA THR A 463 -7.17 -6.10 0.98
C THR A 463 -8.28 -5.81 -0.01
N HIS A 464 -8.11 -4.81 -0.86
CA HIS A 464 -8.85 -4.64 -2.09
C HIS A 464 -8.20 -5.53 -3.17
N GLU A 465 -8.99 -6.40 -3.79
CA GLU A 465 -8.55 -7.35 -4.82
C GLU A 465 -9.22 -7.02 -6.16
N ILE A 466 -8.41 -6.91 -7.21
CA ILE A 466 -8.86 -6.69 -8.58
C ILE A 466 -8.54 -7.94 -9.37
N TYR A 467 -9.57 -8.69 -9.76
CA TYR A 467 -9.47 -9.86 -10.63
C TYR A 467 -9.76 -9.44 -12.07
N TYR A 468 -8.84 -9.62 -13.03
CA TYR A 468 -8.96 -9.07 -14.39
C TYR A 468 -8.84 -10.09 -15.55
N PRO A 469 -9.50 -11.25 -15.48
CA PRO A 469 -9.40 -12.28 -16.52
C PRO A 469 -9.93 -11.73 -17.86
N ASN A 470 -9.23 -12.04 -18.95
CA ASN A 470 -9.61 -11.64 -20.30
C ASN A 470 -9.94 -10.13 -20.42
N TYR A 471 -9.17 -9.27 -19.75
CA TYR A 471 -9.33 -7.80 -19.71
C TYR A 471 -10.61 -7.28 -19.04
N ASN A 472 -11.34 -8.10 -18.28
CA ASN A 472 -12.52 -7.67 -17.51
C ASN A 472 -12.18 -7.61 -16.02
N ALA A 473 -11.99 -6.41 -15.46
CA ALA A 473 -11.80 -6.24 -14.03
C ALA A 473 -13.06 -6.58 -13.22
N TYR A 474 -12.91 -7.21 -12.06
CA TYR A 474 -13.92 -7.51 -11.05
C TYR A 474 -13.32 -7.24 -9.68
N ASP A 475 -13.93 -6.33 -8.91
CA ASP A 475 -13.29 -5.76 -7.72
C ASP A 475 -14.04 -6.18 -6.45
N TYR A 476 -13.32 -6.75 -5.49
CA TYR A 476 -13.85 -7.17 -4.19
C TYR A 476 -12.85 -6.87 -3.06
N THR A 477 -13.23 -7.20 -1.83
CA THR A 477 -12.38 -7.02 -0.64
C THR A 477 -12.26 -8.33 0.14
N THR A 478 -11.06 -8.62 0.64
CA THR A 478 -10.85 -9.60 1.72
C THR A 478 -10.51 -8.93 3.04
N LEU A 479 -10.98 -9.55 4.13
CA LEU A 479 -10.47 -9.31 5.47
C LEU A 479 -9.83 -10.61 5.96
N THR A 480 -8.55 -10.56 6.32
CA THR A 480 -7.78 -11.72 6.77
C THR A 480 -7.37 -11.53 8.22
N LYS A 481 -7.55 -12.55 9.06
CA LYS A 481 -7.07 -12.57 10.45
C LYS A 481 -5.90 -13.54 10.60
N PHE A 482 -4.85 -13.12 11.30
CA PHE A 482 -3.69 -13.95 11.66
C PHE A 482 -3.45 -13.98 13.18
N ASP A 483 -2.83 -15.06 13.67
CA ASP A 483 -2.35 -15.15 15.04
C ASP A 483 -1.07 -14.32 15.25
N SER A 484 -0.59 -14.25 16.50
CA SER A 484 0.63 -13.50 16.86
C SER A 484 1.90 -13.96 16.13
N ASN A 485 1.86 -15.16 15.54
CA ASN A 485 2.96 -15.86 14.90
C ASN A 485 2.81 -15.89 13.36
N GLY A 486 1.82 -15.18 12.79
CA GLY A 486 1.61 -15.07 11.35
C GLY A 486 0.83 -16.21 10.70
N ASN A 487 0.23 -17.10 11.51
CA ASN A 487 -0.62 -18.17 10.99
C ASN A 487 -2.01 -17.63 10.64
N LEU A 488 -2.56 -18.09 9.52
CA LEU A 488 -3.90 -17.70 9.07
C LEU A 488 -4.98 -18.28 10.02
N ILE A 489 -5.75 -17.41 10.67
CA ILE A 489 -6.91 -17.81 11.52
C ILE A 489 -8.18 -17.88 10.70
N TRP A 490 -8.42 -16.94 9.78
CA TRP A 490 -9.51 -16.99 8.79
C TRP A 490 -9.37 -15.93 7.69
N MET A 491 -10.12 -16.11 6.60
CA MET A 491 -10.25 -15.14 5.51
C MET A 491 -11.73 -14.98 5.13
N TRP A 492 -12.23 -13.75 5.22
CA TRP A 492 -13.53 -13.36 4.67
C TRP A 492 -13.36 -12.74 3.28
N LYS A 493 -14.28 -13.04 2.35
CA LYS A 493 -14.40 -12.42 1.03
C LYS A 493 -15.75 -11.68 0.92
N SER A 494 -15.75 -10.48 0.34
CA SER A 494 -16.98 -9.71 0.12
C SER A 494 -17.85 -10.25 -1.02
N ALA A 495 -17.22 -10.86 -2.03
CA ALA A 495 -17.85 -11.55 -3.13
C ALA A 495 -16.90 -12.63 -3.72
N GLU A 496 -17.46 -13.49 -4.58
CA GLU A 496 -16.71 -14.49 -5.35
C GLU A 496 -15.98 -13.88 -6.56
N ASP A 497 -15.19 -14.69 -7.27
CA ASP A 497 -14.64 -14.31 -8.58
C ASP A 497 -15.77 -14.05 -9.61
N PHE A 498 -15.50 -13.23 -10.63
CA PHE A 498 -16.47 -12.78 -11.64
C PHE A 498 -17.70 -12.01 -11.10
N ASN A 499 -17.63 -11.47 -9.87
CA ASN A 499 -18.71 -10.69 -9.27
C ASN A 499 -18.97 -9.33 -9.94
N THR A 500 -20.12 -8.72 -9.63
CA THR A 500 -20.48 -7.35 -10.05
C THR A 500 -20.48 -6.36 -8.87
N GLU A 501 -19.83 -6.69 -7.75
CA GLU A 501 -19.89 -5.93 -6.50
C GLU A 501 -19.15 -4.60 -6.57
N ARG A 502 -17.96 -4.59 -7.20
CA ARG A 502 -17.15 -3.39 -7.42
C ARG A 502 -16.71 -2.68 -6.13
N PHE A 503 -16.55 -3.39 -5.02
CA PHE A 503 -16.30 -2.76 -3.72
C PHE A 503 -14.79 -2.59 -3.42
N SER A 504 -14.37 -1.33 -3.39
CA SER A 504 -13.02 -0.90 -3.02
C SER A 504 -13.05 -0.37 -1.58
N SER A 505 -12.33 -1.06 -0.69
CA SER A 505 -12.28 -0.77 0.75
C SER A 505 -11.42 0.45 1.11
N ASN A 506 -11.64 1.00 2.30
CA ASN A 506 -10.84 2.07 2.89
C ASN A 506 -10.25 1.64 4.25
N LYS A 507 -11.08 1.42 5.27
CA LYS A 507 -10.65 0.96 6.61
C LYS A 507 -11.56 -0.12 7.18
N VAL A 508 -11.06 -0.85 8.18
CA VAL A 508 -11.80 -1.85 8.97
C VAL A 508 -11.71 -1.55 10.46
N PHE A 509 -12.83 -1.75 11.17
CA PHE A 509 -12.91 -1.55 12.61
C PHE A 509 -13.68 -2.70 13.27
N GLU A 510 -13.17 -3.19 14.40
CA GLU A 510 -13.86 -4.18 15.23
C GLU A 510 -14.84 -3.47 16.18
N THR A 511 -16.14 -3.59 15.89
CA THR A 511 -17.23 -2.92 16.61
C THR A 511 -17.66 -3.67 17.87
N ASN A 512 -17.73 -5.00 17.79
CA ASN A 512 -17.87 -5.93 18.92
C ASN A 512 -16.94 -7.14 18.66
N ILE A 513 -16.80 -8.03 19.63
CA ILE A 513 -16.09 -9.31 19.45
C ILE A 513 -16.62 -10.01 18.18
N ASN A 514 -15.72 -10.24 17.22
CA ASN A 514 -16.00 -10.84 15.92
C ASN A 514 -17.02 -10.09 15.03
N GLU A 515 -17.34 -8.83 15.30
CA GLU A 515 -18.18 -7.97 14.44
C GLU A 515 -17.39 -6.82 13.84
N PHE A 516 -17.12 -6.90 12.54
CA PHE A 516 -16.30 -5.94 11.80
C PHE A 516 -17.17 -5.03 10.94
N ILE A 517 -16.83 -3.74 10.92
CA ILE A 517 -17.38 -2.76 9.99
C ILE A 517 -16.29 -2.30 9.03
N ILE A 518 -16.59 -2.30 7.74
CA ILE A 518 -15.67 -1.99 6.66
C ILE A 518 -16.25 -0.82 5.86
N THR A 519 -15.48 0.25 5.75
CA THR A 519 -15.80 1.43 4.94
C THR A 519 -15.20 1.30 3.55
N GLY A 520 -15.80 1.97 2.56
CA GLY A 520 -15.28 1.96 1.19
C GLY A 520 -16.20 2.66 0.20
N LYS A 521 -16.04 2.31 -1.07
CA LYS A 521 -16.80 2.84 -2.22
C LYS A 521 -17.17 1.69 -3.16
N LYS A 522 -18.28 1.81 -3.90
CA LYS A 522 -18.59 0.90 -5.02
C LYS A 522 -18.38 1.59 -6.36
N SER A 523 -17.55 1.00 -7.21
CA SER A 523 -17.27 1.51 -8.57
C SER A 523 -18.52 1.34 -9.45
N GLY A 524 -19.03 2.44 -10.01
CA GLY A 524 -20.24 2.44 -10.84
C GLY A 524 -21.30 3.48 -10.42
N GLY A 525 -21.20 4.02 -9.20
CA GLY A 525 -22.01 5.14 -8.72
C GLY A 525 -21.19 6.42 -8.57
N VAL A 526 -21.76 7.56 -8.95
CA VAL A 526 -21.16 8.89 -8.69
C VAL A 526 -21.29 9.18 -7.18
N GLY A 527 -20.22 9.01 -6.41
CA GLY A 527 -20.18 9.38 -4.99
C GLY A 527 -20.67 8.32 -3.98
N SER A 528 -20.89 7.08 -4.43
CA SER A 528 -21.38 5.99 -3.57
C SER A 528 -20.35 5.55 -2.52
N ILE A 529 -20.50 6.07 -1.28
CA ILE A 529 -19.73 5.65 -0.10
C ILE A 529 -20.53 4.55 0.61
N TRP A 530 -19.89 3.40 0.83
CA TRP A 530 -20.55 2.19 1.32
C TRP A 530 -19.96 1.73 2.66
N ILE A 531 -20.86 1.17 3.47
CA ILE A 531 -20.55 0.52 4.72
C ILE A 531 -21.01 -0.93 4.64
N LYS A 532 -20.12 -1.84 5.01
CA LYS A 532 -20.40 -3.25 5.22
C LYS A 532 -20.23 -3.58 6.68
N LYS A 533 -21.17 -4.31 7.27
CA LYS A 533 -20.98 -4.92 8.59
C LYS A 533 -21.07 -6.43 8.46
N ILE A 534 -20.10 -7.13 9.02
CA ILE A 534 -20.02 -8.59 9.03
C ILE A 534 -19.87 -9.10 10.46
N LYS A 535 -20.31 -10.33 10.68
CA LYS A 535 -20.04 -11.09 11.90
C LYS A 535 -19.39 -12.42 11.54
N VAL A 536 -18.30 -12.74 12.22
CA VAL A 536 -17.65 -14.04 12.14
C VAL A 536 -18.24 -14.92 13.23
N ASN A 537 -18.78 -16.08 12.85
CA ASN A 537 -19.10 -17.13 13.81
C ASN A 537 -18.02 -18.21 13.66
N GLU A 538 -17.32 -18.46 14.76
CA GLU A 538 -16.32 -19.49 14.93
C GLU A 538 -16.72 -20.42 16.09
#